data_AF-A0A843WPD1-F1
#
_entry.id   AF-A0A843WPD1-F1
#
_cell.length_a   1.000
_cell.length_b   1.000
_cell.length_c   1.000
_cell.angle_alpha   90.00
_cell.angle_beta   90.00
_cell.angle_gamma   90.00
#
_symmetry.space_group_name_H-M   'P 1'
#
loop_
_entity.id
_entity.type
_entity.pdbx_description
1 polymer ?
#
loop_
_entity_poly.entity_id
_entity_poly.type
_entity_poly.pdbx_seq_one_letter_code
_entity_poly.pdbx_strand_id
1 'polypeptide(L)'
;MNTLVVLQIHTLNSDLLNPMYQARTQKAAVEFFWTADQAVSNLLKGQLDYGSSILPEGDLSCWESNILWSLKQYQNIEKPLVLWDILAALLALKQTAPGFVEQLLLNWLSSWCLDLPSGFTLENILFHVQSSLPKINNHQIHLLNIICRRLIFSELKIEVPKSGEPYNEDKLNLWNELLIHSEKEMRVRLVCFSLGAALFLASRVSEASASNRKWLPVGVAQMERWVTINKELIEDRLLLLVLRVGELGERIKNVCDNQVKESCGLCSASVPFESPETAVCKATKSANHSVKSHKLQRCAVSMKLCSITNVPWFCTCCQRWAARLMPNAFFTKYNPSVDFGYVIESFTLFDHSKPLCPFCGIQLQRHAPNFLLAVNPV
;
A
#
# COMPACT_ATOMS: atom_id res chain seq x y z
N MET A 1 3.00 8.85 38.57
CA MET A 1 1.95 9.65 37.90
C MET A 1 2.59 10.35 36.71
N ASN A 2 1.97 10.23 35.54
CA ASN A 2 2.29 10.90 34.26
C ASN A 2 3.46 10.31 33.47
N THR A 3 3.17 9.35 32.59
CA THR A 3 3.95 9.18 31.36
C THR A 3 3.72 10.43 30.51
N LEU A 4 4.59 11.42 30.63
CA LEU A 4 4.52 12.66 29.87
C LEU A 4 5.37 12.49 28.61
N VAL A 5 4.73 12.20 27.48
CA VAL A 5 5.39 12.31 26.17
C VAL A 5 5.35 13.78 25.78
N VAL A 6 6.46 14.49 25.96
CA VAL A 6 6.64 15.82 25.37
C VAL A 6 7.18 15.64 23.97
N LEU A 7 6.48 16.21 23.00
CA LEU A 7 6.82 16.12 21.59
C LEU A 7 7.22 17.52 21.12
N GLN A 8 8.51 17.74 20.94
CA GLN A 8 9.02 18.98 20.35
C GLN A 8 9.34 18.72 18.88
N ILE A 9 8.58 19.34 17.98
CA ILE A 9 8.78 19.23 16.54
C ILE A 9 9.58 20.44 16.08
N HIS A 10 10.79 20.19 15.56
CA HIS A 10 11.46 21.16 14.70
C HIS A 10 10.95 20.98 13.27
N THR A 11 10.21 21.97 12.76
CA THR A 11 9.79 22.00 11.36
C THR A 11 10.94 22.47 10.47
N LEU A 12 11.23 21.71 9.41
CA LEU A 12 12.14 22.11 8.35
C LEU A 12 11.33 22.58 7.13
N ASN A 13 11.73 23.69 6.51
CA ASN A 13 11.03 24.29 5.36
C ASN A 13 11.35 23.55 4.05
N SER A 14 10.37 22.87 3.47
CA SER A 14 10.50 21.97 2.30
C SER A 14 11.00 22.61 1.01
N ASP A 15 10.86 23.92 0.86
CA ASP A 15 11.31 24.63 -0.36
C ASP A 15 12.82 24.97 -0.31
N LEU A 16 13.44 24.86 0.87
CA LEU A 16 14.89 24.97 1.12
C LEU A 16 15.54 23.58 1.26
N LEU A 17 14.82 22.48 0.98
CA LEU A 17 15.32 21.10 1.15
C LEU A 17 16.01 20.51 -0.11
N ASN A 18 17.34 20.37 -0.07
CA ASN A 18 18.27 19.87 -1.11
C ASN A 18 17.86 18.56 -1.80
N PRO A 19 18.03 18.43 -3.14
CA PRO A 19 17.82 17.28 -4.05
C PRO A 19 18.33 15.89 -3.61
N MET A 20 19.12 15.85 -2.56
CA MET A 20 19.78 14.67 -2.03
C MET A 20 19.55 14.48 -0.54
N TYR A 21 18.80 15.31 0.19
CA TYR A 21 18.40 14.95 1.56
C TYR A 21 17.45 13.73 1.60
N GLN A 22 17.48 12.98 0.53
CA GLN A 22 16.51 12.70 -0.51
C GLN A 22 17.04 11.43 -1.23
N ALA A 23 18.33 11.08 -1.08
CA ALA A 23 18.78 9.69 -1.09
C ALA A 23 18.58 8.98 0.28
N ARG A 24 18.47 9.74 1.40
CA ARG A 24 18.15 9.29 2.78
C ARG A 24 17.50 10.43 3.62
N THR A 25 16.22 10.80 3.42
CA THR A 25 15.02 10.48 4.23
C THR A 25 14.92 10.96 5.71
N GLN A 26 14.95 12.26 6.02
CA GLN A 26 14.36 12.84 7.26
C GLN A 26 13.75 14.23 7.00
N LYS A 27 12.52 14.47 7.49
CA LYS A 27 11.74 15.72 7.30
C LYS A 27 11.54 16.54 8.57
N ALA A 28 11.84 15.93 9.71
CA ALA A 28 11.86 16.52 11.03
C ALA A 28 12.73 15.62 11.91
N ALA A 29 13.38 16.18 12.91
CA ALA A 29 13.90 15.41 14.03
C ALA A 29 12.81 15.39 15.11
N VAL A 30 12.44 14.20 15.57
CA VAL A 30 11.55 14.01 16.72
C VAL A 30 12.43 13.57 17.88
N GLU A 31 12.48 14.39 18.92
CA GLU A 31 13.09 14.05 20.20
C GLU A 31 12.03 13.30 21.02
N PHE A 32 12.30 12.03 21.38
CA PHE A 32 11.43 11.25 22.25
C PHE A 32 11.91 11.38 23.70
N PHE A 33 11.09 11.94 24.59
CA PHE A 33 11.29 11.80 26.04
C PHE A 33 10.41 10.67 26.55
N TRP A 34 11.03 9.58 27.01
CA TRP A 34 10.34 8.43 27.60
C TRP A 34 10.50 8.49 29.12
N THR A 35 9.42 8.79 29.84
CA THR A 35 9.38 8.58 31.30
C THR A 35 8.65 7.27 31.56
N ALA A 36 9.39 6.16 31.57
CA ALA A 36 8.89 4.93 32.18
C ALA A 36 8.73 5.17 33.69
N ASP A 37 7.58 4.81 34.25
CA ASP A 37 7.44 4.69 35.70
C ASP A 37 8.42 3.63 36.22
N GLN A 38 8.78 3.73 37.49
CA GLN A 38 10.07 3.44 38.13
C GLN A 38 10.56 1.97 38.18
N ALA A 39 10.21 1.10 37.22
CA ALA A 39 10.63 -0.31 37.24
C ALA A 39 11.87 -0.64 36.36
N VAL A 40 12.16 0.18 35.34
CA VAL A 40 13.26 -0.09 34.39
C VAL A 40 14.64 0.24 34.95
N SER A 41 14.73 1.09 35.98
CA SER A 41 16.03 1.53 36.55
C SER A 41 16.79 0.42 37.29
N ASN A 42 16.12 -0.65 37.71
CA ASN A 42 16.74 -1.77 38.41
C ASN A 42 17.31 -2.84 37.47
N LEU A 43 16.86 -2.91 36.21
CA LEU A 43 17.33 -3.92 35.23
C LEU A 43 18.63 -3.53 34.53
N LEU A 44 18.98 -2.24 34.47
CA LEU A 44 20.25 -1.79 33.89
C LEU A 44 21.41 -1.76 34.91
N LYS A 45 21.13 -1.98 36.20
CA LYS A 45 22.14 -2.01 37.28
C LYS A 45 22.42 -3.40 37.86
N GLY A 46 21.60 -4.40 37.55
CA GLY A 46 21.86 -5.79 37.91
C GLY A 46 22.67 -6.48 36.81
N GLN A 47 23.78 -7.12 37.19
CA GLN A 47 24.63 -7.92 36.31
C GLN A 47 23.79 -8.79 35.37
N LEU A 48 24.13 -8.75 34.08
CA LEU A 48 23.69 -9.71 33.07
C LEU A 48 24.18 -11.10 33.47
N ASP A 49 23.38 -11.81 34.26
CA ASP A 49 23.46 -13.26 34.31
C ASP A 49 22.79 -13.79 33.04
N TYR A 50 23.63 -14.32 32.17
CA TYR A 50 23.29 -14.87 30.86
C TYR A 50 22.47 -16.15 31.08
N GLY A 51 21.14 -16.05 31.28
CA GLY A 51 20.37 -17.25 31.64
C GLY A 51 18.84 -17.21 31.61
N SER A 52 18.15 -16.07 31.50
CA SER A 52 16.68 -16.09 31.37
C SER A 52 16.16 -14.97 30.46
N SER A 53 15.90 -15.34 29.20
CA SER A 53 15.32 -14.50 28.15
C SER A 53 13.80 -14.37 28.28
N ILE A 54 13.29 -13.93 29.43
CA ILE A 54 11.84 -13.72 29.61
C ILE A 54 11.63 -12.31 30.13
N LEU A 55 11.08 -11.45 29.27
CA LEU A 55 10.56 -10.13 29.67
C LEU A 55 9.46 -10.34 30.73
N PRO A 56 9.43 -9.55 31.82
CA PRO A 56 8.40 -9.68 32.85
C PRO A 56 6.98 -9.55 32.26
N GLU A 57 6.06 -10.43 32.64
CA GLU A 57 4.68 -10.46 32.10
C GLU A 57 3.95 -9.12 32.25
N GLY A 58 4.17 -8.40 33.36
CA GLY A 58 3.59 -7.08 33.60
C GLY A 58 4.06 -6.01 32.61
N ASP A 59 5.30 -6.11 32.12
CA ASP A 59 5.82 -5.21 31.10
C ASP A 59 5.19 -5.51 29.73
N LEU A 60 5.03 -6.79 29.40
CA LEU A 60 4.41 -7.23 28.14
C LEU A 60 2.95 -6.77 28.01
N SER A 61 2.15 -6.84 29.06
CA SER A 61 0.76 -6.32 29.04
C SER A 61 0.69 -4.81 28.82
N CYS A 62 1.65 -4.05 29.37
CA CYS A 62 1.74 -2.61 29.14
C CYS A 62 2.12 -2.31 27.68
N TRP A 63 3.13 -3.03 27.15
CA TRP A 63 3.52 -2.95 25.74
C TRP A 63 2.37 -3.28 24.80
N GLU A 64 1.64 -4.37 25.07
CA GLU A 64 0.48 -4.78 24.28
C GLU A 64 -0.56 -3.65 24.21
N SER A 65 -0.96 -3.13 25.37
CA SER A 65 -1.95 -2.05 25.47
C SER A 65 -1.53 -0.80 24.70
N ASN A 66 -0.26 -0.40 24.83
CA ASN A 66 0.29 0.78 24.15
C ASN A 66 0.37 0.60 22.63
N ILE A 67 0.81 -0.57 22.16
CA ILE A 67 0.92 -0.87 20.74
C ILE A 67 -0.47 -0.97 20.12
N LEU A 68 -1.41 -1.68 20.73
CA LEU A 68 -2.79 -1.78 20.25
C LEU A 68 -3.47 -0.41 20.18
N TRP A 69 -3.30 0.41 21.22
CA TRP A 69 -3.80 1.78 21.22
C TRP A 69 -3.20 2.59 20.07
N SER A 70 -1.89 2.50 19.85
CA SER A 70 -1.20 3.21 18.77
C SER A 70 -1.67 2.75 17.39
N LEU A 71 -1.80 1.43 17.16
CA LEU A 71 -2.32 0.88 15.90
C LEU A 71 -3.76 1.35 15.63
N LYS A 72 -4.59 1.50 16.67
CA LYS A 72 -5.94 2.07 16.55
C LYS A 72 -5.90 3.55 16.16
N GLN A 73 -4.93 4.33 16.65
CA GLN A 73 -4.76 5.73 16.25
C GLN A 73 -4.43 5.86 14.76
N TYR A 74 -3.65 4.92 14.20
CA TYR A 74 -3.37 4.86 12.77
C TYR A 74 -4.55 4.38 11.93
N GLN A 75 -5.71 4.05 12.50
CA GLN A 75 -6.91 3.83 11.69
C GLN A 75 -7.61 5.15 11.34
N ASN A 76 -7.22 6.26 11.98
CA ASN A 76 -7.73 7.59 11.67
C ASN A 76 -7.12 8.11 10.37
N ILE A 77 -7.99 8.38 9.40
CA ILE A 77 -7.70 8.86 8.05
C ILE A 77 -6.88 10.17 8.04
N GLU A 78 -7.00 10.99 9.08
CA GLU A 78 -6.33 12.30 9.18
C GLU A 78 -4.86 12.21 9.59
N LYS A 79 -4.44 11.09 10.22
CA LYS A 79 -3.07 10.90 10.67
C LYS A 79 -2.22 10.28 9.56
N PRO A 80 -1.04 10.84 9.22
CA PRO A 80 -0.14 10.22 8.25
C PRO A 80 0.38 8.88 8.77
N LEU A 81 0.50 7.89 7.89
CA LEU A 81 1.08 6.57 8.19
C LEU A 81 2.59 6.68 8.45
N VAL A 82 3.00 6.83 9.71
CA VAL A 82 4.41 6.79 10.15
C VAL A 82 4.59 5.60 11.09
N LEU A 83 4.63 4.41 10.53
CA LEU A 83 4.61 3.15 11.29
C LEU A 83 6.00 2.60 11.62
N TRP A 84 7.08 3.30 11.26
CA TRP A 84 8.43 2.74 11.32
C TRP A 84 8.85 2.36 12.74
N ASP A 85 8.51 3.19 13.74
CA ASP A 85 8.87 2.91 15.14
C ASP A 85 8.11 1.70 15.68
N ILE A 86 6.81 1.59 15.35
CA ILE A 86 5.99 0.43 15.73
C ILE A 86 6.49 -0.84 15.03
N LEU A 87 6.82 -0.76 13.73
CA LEU A 87 7.36 -1.89 12.99
C LEU A 87 8.72 -2.32 13.53
N ALA A 88 9.61 -1.38 13.87
CA ALA A 88 10.91 -1.67 14.45
C ALA A 88 10.76 -2.35 15.82
N ALA A 89 9.87 -1.84 16.68
CA ALA A 89 9.56 -2.45 17.96
C ALA A 89 8.97 -3.86 17.80
N LEU A 90 8.00 -4.04 16.90
CA LEU A 90 7.40 -5.35 16.62
C LEU A 90 8.40 -6.33 16.02
N LEU A 91 9.32 -5.90 15.15
CA LEU A 91 10.38 -6.74 14.61
C LEU A 91 11.37 -7.19 15.69
N ALA A 92 11.75 -6.28 16.60
CA ALA A 92 12.61 -6.62 17.73
C ALA A 92 11.90 -7.60 18.68
N LEU A 93 10.63 -7.32 19.03
CA LEU A 93 9.81 -8.21 19.85
C LEU A 93 9.56 -9.56 19.19
N LYS A 94 9.47 -9.63 17.85
CA LYS A 94 9.30 -10.89 17.12
C LYS A 94 10.52 -11.78 17.28
N GLN A 95 11.73 -11.20 17.37
CA GLN A 95 12.97 -11.96 17.59
C GLN A 95 13.06 -12.52 19.02
N THR A 96 12.55 -11.79 20.02
CA THR A 96 12.68 -12.17 21.43
C THR A 96 11.47 -12.92 21.98
N ALA A 97 10.27 -12.64 21.45
CA ALA A 97 8.98 -13.13 21.93
C ALA A 97 7.98 -13.26 20.75
N PRO A 98 8.19 -14.19 19.80
CA PRO A 98 7.36 -14.34 18.61
C PRO A 98 5.89 -14.64 18.91
N GLY A 99 5.61 -15.46 19.94
CA GLY A 99 4.24 -15.78 20.35
C GLY A 99 3.46 -14.57 20.89
N PHE A 100 4.15 -13.63 21.55
CA PHE A 100 3.55 -12.37 21.99
C PHE A 100 3.13 -11.50 20.80
N VAL A 101 4.01 -11.38 19.80
CA VAL A 101 3.70 -10.62 18.58
C VAL A 101 2.54 -11.25 17.80
N GLU A 102 2.50 -12.59 17.70
CA GLU A 102 1.38 -13.30 17.07
C GLU A 102 0.06 -12.99 17.79
N GLN A 103 0.02 -13.14 19.12
CA GLN A 103 -1.19 -12.86 19.90
C GLN A 103 -1.62 -11.40 19.83
N LEU A 104 -0.68 -10.46 19.87
CA LEU A 104 -0.96 -9.03 19.73
C LEU A 104 -1.59 -8.72 18.37
N LEU A 105 -1.07 -9.28 17.29
CA LEU A 105 -1.64 -9.10 15.95
C LEU A 105 -3.03 -9.73 15.84
N LEU A 106 -3.26 -10.90 16.45
CA LEU A 106 -4.58 -11.52 16.52
C LEU A 106 -5.58 -10.65 17.30
N ASN A 107 -5.17 -10.10 18.44
CA ASN A 107 -6.00 -9.19 19.23
C ASN A 107 -6.32 -7.92 18.44
N TRP A 108 -5.35 -7.37 17.72
CA TRP A 108 -5.54 -6.22 16.84
C TRP A 108 -6.54 -6.51 15.72
N LEU A 109 -6.40 -7.64 15.01
CA LEU A 109 -7.30 -8.03 13.93
C LEU A 109 -8.71 -8.35 14.43
N SER A 110 -8.82 -9.02 15.57
CA SER A 110 -10.11 -9.34 16.19
C SER A 110 -10.89 -8.07 16.56
N SER A 111 -10.20 -6.98 16.89
CA SER A 111 -10.85 -5.68 17.15
C SER A 111 -11.61 -5.10 15.95
N TRP A 112 -11.38 -5.62 14.74
CA TRP A 112 -12.10 -5.20 13.52
C TRP A 112 -13.42 -5.95 13.35
N CYS A 113 -13.60 -7.06 14.08
CA CYS A 113 -14.76 -7.93 13.96
C CYS A 113 -15.53 -7.91 15.29
N LEU A 114 -16.55 -7.06 15.37
CA LEU A 114 -17.29 -6.75 16.61
C LEU A 114 -18.03 -7.95 17.24
N ASP A 115 -18.21 -9.05 16.50
CA ASP A 115 -19.08 -10.18 16.88
C ASP A 115 -18.32 -11.50 17.17
N LEU A 116 -17.00 -11.48 17.37
CA LEU A 116 -16.25 -12.71 17.67
C LEU A 116 -16.27 -13.04 19.18
N PRO A 117 -16.91 -14.14 19.63
CA PRO A 117 -16.65 -14.70 20.97
C PRO A 117 -15.16 -15.01 21.22
N SER A 118 -14.75 -14.98 22.49
CA SER A 118 -13.37 -15.30 22.90
C SER A 118 -12.98 -16.73 22.51
N GLY A 119 -11.82 -16.92 21.86
CA GLY A 119 -11.23 -18.25 21.61
C GLY A 119 -11.12 -18.71 20.14
N PHE A 120 -11.22 -17.82 19.16
CA PHE A 120 -11.01 -18.21 17.75
C PHE A 120 -9.56 -18.58 17.43
N THR A 121 -9.42 -19.57 16.54
CA THR A 121 -8.15 -19.90 15.88
C THR A 121 -7.72 -18.80 14.92
N LEU A 122 -6.41 -18.75 14.59
CA LEU A 122 -5.84 -17.86 13.56
C LEU A 122 -6.65 -17.91 12.25
N GLU A 123 -6.96 -19.12 11.78
CA GLU A 123 -7.73 -19.35 10.55
C GLU A 123 -9.06 -18.62 10.53
N ASN A 124 -9.82 -18.73 11.62
CA ASN A 124 -11.14 -18.11 11.72
C ASN A 124 -11.03 -16.58 11.75
N ILE A 125 -10.08 -16.04 12.51
CA ILE A 125 -9.86 -14.58 12.58
C ILE A 125 -9.49 -14.04 11.19
N LEU A 126 -8.53 -14.67 10.50
CA LEU A 126 -8.11 -14.22 9.17
C LEU A 126 -9.24 -14.34 8.14
N PHE A 127 -10.04 -15.41 8.20
CA PHE A 127 -11.23 -15.58 7.34
C PHE A 127 -12.27 -14.47 7.55
N HIS A 128 -12.55 -14.11 8.82
CA HIS A 128 -13.49 -13.03 9.14
C HIS A 128 -12.96 -11.65 8.71
N VAL A 129 -11.67 -11.39 8.91
CA VAL A 129 -11.02 -10.17 8.41
C VAL A 129 -11.14 -10.09 6.90
N GLN A 130 -10.84 -11.19 6.19
CA GLN A 130 -10.96 -11.26 4.74
C GLN A 130 -12.37 -10.91 4.25
N SER A 131 -13.40 -11.48 4.88
CA SER A 131 -14.80 -11.20 4.55
C SER A 131 -15.24 -9.78 4.90
N SER A 132 -14.52 -9.12 5.82
CA SER A 132 -14.77 -7.74 6.23
C SER A 132 -14.03 -6.71 5.37
N LEU A 133 -13.09 -7.13 4.52
CA LEU A 133 -12.28 -6.25 3.67
C LEU A 133 -13.13 -5.24 2.89
N PRO A 134 -14.24 -5.59 2.21
CA PRO A 134 -15.04 -4.62 1.46
C PRO A 134 -15.69 -3.53 2.33
N LYS A 135 -15.86 -3.78 3.62
CA LYS A 135 -16.57 -2.89 4.55
C LYS A 135 -15.65 -1.90 5.26
N ILE A 136 -14.37 -2.24 5.41
CA ILE A 136 -13.39 -1.40 6.12
C ILE A 136 -12.77 -0.35 5.20
N ASN A 137 -12.17 0.69 5.76
CA ASN A 137 -11.62 1.79 4.96
C ASN A 137 -10.25 1.45 4.32
N ASN A 138 -9.81 2.25 3.34
CA ASN A 138 -8.54 2.03 2.64
C ASN A 138 -7.32 2.05 3.58
N HIS A 139 -7.36 2.91 4.59
CA HIS A 139 -6.26 3.12 5.52
C HIS A 139 -6.02 1.87 6.40
N GLN A 140 -7.09 1.21 6.84
CA GLN A 140 -7.00 -0.07 7.56
C GLN A 140 -6.38 -1.15 6.68
N ILE A 141 -6.81 -1.29 5.42
CA ILE A 141 -6.22 -2.25 4.49
C ILE A 141 -4.75 -1.92 4.20
N HIS A 142 -4.40 -0.64 4.08
CA HIS A 142 -3.00 -0.21 3.92
C HIS A 142 -2.13 -0.63 5.09
N LEU A 143 -2.61 -0.42 6.33
CA LEU A 143 -1.93 -0.84 7.55
C LEU A 143 -1.73 -2.36 7.60
N LEU A 144 -2.76 -3.13 7.26
CA LEU A 144 -2.68 -4.59 7.12
C LEU A 144 -1.60 -5.00 6.12
N ASN A 145 -1.62 -4.41 4.92
CA ASN A 145 -0.65 -4.73 3.86
C ASN A 145 0.79 -4.39 4.25
N ILE A 146 1.00 -3.31 5.00
CA ILE A 146 2.31 -2.96 5.55
C ILE A 146 2.75 -4.02 6.56
N ILE A 147 1.91 -4.36 7.53
CA ILE A 147 2.23 -5.34 8.58
C ILE A 147 2.54 -6.70 7.96
N CYS A 148 1.71 -7.20 7.05
CA CYS A 148 1.99 -8.46 6.34
C CYS A 148 3.36 -8.40 5.65
N ARG A 149 3.63 -7.36 4.84
CA ARG A 149 4.87 -7.29 4.04
C ARG A 149 6.13 -7.00 4.87
N ARG A 150 6.02 -6.25 5.96
CA ARG A 150 7.17 -5.70 6.72
C ARG A 150 7.42 -6.38 8.05
N LEU A 151 6.44 -7.07 8.61
CA LEU A 151 6.57 -7.78 9.87
C LEU A 151 6.46 -9.29 9.64
N ILE A 152 5.37 -9.76 9.02
CA ILE A 152 5.14 -11.20 8.79
C ILE A 152 6.16 -11.76 7.80
N PHE A 153 6.27 -11.19 6.60
CA PHE A 153 7.16 -11.66 5.53
C PHE A 153 8.58 -11.06 5.56
N SER A 154 8.97 -10.38 6.63
CA SER A 154 10.28 -9.72 6.75
C SER A 154 11.46 -10.70 6.70
N GLU A 155 11.26 -11.92 7.19
CA GLU A 155 12.28 -12.96 7.36
C GLU A 155 12.58 -13.76 6.08
N LEU A 156 11.73 -13.71 5.05
CA LEU A 156 11.99 -14.41 3.77
C LEU A 156 13.20 -13.86 2.99
N LYS A 157 13.83 -12.79 3.48
CA LYS A 157 15.06 -12.21 2.92
C LYS A 157 16.32 -12.55 3.71
N ILE A 158 16.21 -13.22 4.85
CA ILE A 158 17.36 -13.61 5.67
C ILE A 158 17.52 -15.13 5.56
N GLU A 159 18.68 -15.54 5.07
CA GLU A 159 19.09 -16.93 4.87
C GLU A 159 18.86 -17.77 6.13
N VAL A 160 18.27 -18.96 5.92
CA VAL A 160 18.24 -20.17 6.75
C VAL A 160 18.13 -19.97 8.28
N PRO A 161 17.00 -20.35 8.91
CA PRO A 161 16.87 -20.36 10.36
C PRO A 161 17.97 -21.23 10.98
N LYS A 162 18.77 -20.64 11.89
CA LYS A 162 19.75 -21.38 12.70
C LYS A 162 19.11 -22.12 13.88
N SER A 163 17.80 -22.02 14.07
CA SER A 163 17.05 -22.68 15.13
C SER A 163 16.12 -23.74 14.54
N GLY A 164 16.22 -24.97 15.05
CA GLY A 164 15.43 -26.13 14.64
C GLY A 164 13.95 -26.08 15.06
N GLU A 165 13.33 -24.90 15.05
CA GLU A 165 11.88 -24.80 15.15
C GLU A 165 11.27 -25.04 13.76
N PRO A 166 10.27 -25.94 13.63
CA PRO A 166 9.64 -26.20 12.35
C PRO A 166 8.93 -24.94 11.86
N TYR A 167 9.40 -24.42 10.73
CA TYR A 167 8.74 -23.34 9.99
C TYR A 167 7.29 -23.76 9.69
N ASN A 168 6.32 -23.07 10.30
CA ASN A 168 4.90 -23.40 10.11
C ASN A 168 4.40 -22.77 8.80
N GLU A 169 4.67 -23.49 7.71
CA GLU A 169 4.32 -23.10 6.35
C GLU A 169 2.81 -22.83 6.18
N ASP A 170 1.96 -23.61 6.85
CA ASP A 170 0.50 -23.46 6.79
C ASP A 170 0.03 -22.11 7.37
N LYS A 171 0.55 -21.71 8.53
CA LYS A 171 0.24 -20.37 9.10
C LYS A 171 0.67 -19.25 8.16
N LEU A 172 1.85 -19.37 7.56
CA LEU A 172 2.37 -18.35 6.65
C LEU A 172 1.55 -18.26 5.36
N ASN A 173 1.05 -19.40 4.87
CA ASN A 173 0.13 -19.46 3.74
C ASN A 173 -1.18 -18.72 4.03
N LEU A 174 -1.75 -18.84 5.23
CA LEU A 174 -2.96 -18.08 5.61
C LEU A 174 -2.73 -16.56 5.58
N TRP A 175 -1.59 -16.09 6.10
CA TRP A 175 -1.22 -14.67 6.02
C TRP A 175 -0.99 -14.21 4.57
N ASN A 176 -0.47 -15.09 3.72
CA ASN A 176 -0.24 -14.79 2.31
C ASN A 176 -1.58 -14.67 1.56
N GLU A 177 -2.52 -15.57 1.81
CA GLU A 177 -3.88 -15.48 1.26
C GLU A 177 -4.57 -14.18 1.71
N LEU A 178 -4.48 -13.82 2.99
CA LEU A 178 -5.02 -12.55 3.46
C LEU A 178 -4.38 -11.34 2.74
N LEU A 179 -3.06 -11.36 2.52
CA LEU A 179 -2.36 -10.32 1.75
C LEU A 179 -2.82 -10.29 0.28
N ILE A 180 -3.02 -11.44 -0.36
CA ILE A 180 -3.52 -11.52 -1.74
C ILE A 180 -4.94 -10.93 -1.82
N HIS A 181 -5.82 -11.32 -0.90
CA HIS A 181 -7.20 -10.84 -0.84
C HIS A 181 -7.30 -9.33 -0.58
N SER A 182 -6.51 -8.82 0.37
CA SER A 182 -6.44 -7.38 0.66
C SER A 182 -5.87 -6.56 -0.49
N GLU A 183 -4.85 -7.07 -1.21
CA GLU A 183 -4.34 -6.41 -2.41
C GLU A 183 -5.32 -6.45 -3.58
N LYS A 184 -6.06 -7.56 -3.74
CA LYS A 184 -7.14 -7.67 -4.71
C LYS A 184 -8.24 -6.65 -4.40
N GLU A 185 -8.65 -6.52 -3.14
CA GLU A 185 -9.64 -5.52 -2.71
C GLU A 185 -9.16 -4.09 -3.01
N MET A 186 -7.90 -3.76 -2.69
CA MET A 186 -7.36 -2.43 -3.05
C MET A 186 -7.37 -2.18 -4.56
N ARG A 187 -7.16 -3.23 -5.38
CA ARG A 187 -7.26 -3.13 -6.84
C ARG A 187 -8.71 -2.89 -7.29
N VAL A 188 -9.68 -3.60 -6.74
CA VAL A 188 -11.11 -3.37 -6.99
C VAL A 188 -11.46 -1.92 -6.70
N ARG A 189 -11.08 -1.40 -5.53
CA ARG A 189 -11.34 0.00 -5.14
C ARG A 189 -10.68 1.01 -6.06
N LEU A 190 -9.44 0.76 -6.48
CA LEU A 190 -8.72 1.61 -7.44
C LEU A 190 -9.45 1.69 -8.78
N VAL A 191 -9.91 0.54 -9.29
CA VAL A 191 -10.66 0.46 -10.55
C VAL A 191 -11.99 1.17 -10.41
N CYS A 192 -12.77 0.88 -9.35
CA CYS A 192 -14.06 1.53 -9.11
C CYS A 192 -13.92 3.06 -9.00
N PHE A 193 -12.91 3.54 -8.27
CA PHE A 193 -12.63 4.97 -8.18
C PHE A 193 -12.34 5.59 -9.55
N SER A 194 -11.52 4.93 -10.36
CA SER A 194 -11.09 5.46 -11.67
C SER A 194 -12.21 5.42 -12.72
N LEU A 195 -13.01 4.36 -12.76
CA LEU A 195 -14.18 4.24 -13.63
C LEU A 195 -15.28 5.23 -13.21
N GLY A 196 -15.54 5.34 -11.90
CA GLY A 196 -16.45 6.34 -11.36
C GLY A 196 -16.01 7.77 -11.71
N ALA A 197 -14.70 8.05 -11.65
CA ALA A 197 -14.16 9.34 -12.05
C ALA A 197 -14.37 9.60 -13.54
N ALA A 198 -14.15 8.60 -14.39
CA ALA A 198 -14.40 8.70 -15.83
C ALA A 198 -15.88 9.02 -16.12
N LEU A 199 -16.82 8.33 -15.46
CA LEU A 199 -18.26 8.59 -15.59
C LEU A 199 -18.63 10.01 -15.15
N PHE A 200 -18.18 10.43 -13.96
CA PHE A 200 -18.45 11.76 -13.43
C PHE A 200 -17.92 12.86 -14.35
N LEU A 201 -16.68 12.72 -14.80
CA LEU A 201 -16.06 13.71 -15.66
C LEU A 201 -16.70 13.75 -17.05
N ALA A 202 -17.19 12.62 -17.57
CA ALA A 202 -17.89 12.51 -18.85
C ALA A 202 -19.31 13.11 -18.82
N SER A 203 -20.03 13.02 -17.69
CA SER A 203 -21.35 13.65 -17.54
C SER A 203 -21.29 15.18 -17.42
N ARG A 204 -20.15 15.72 -16.98
CA ARG A 204 -19.94 17.15 -16.73
C ARG A 204 -19.14 17.87 -17.84
N VAL A 205 -18.92 17.25 -19.00
CA VAL A 205 -18.11 17.83 -20.11
C VAL A 205 -18.70 19.15 -20.64
N SER A 206 -19.97 19.45 -20.38
CA SER A 206 -20.60 20.72 -20.77
C SER A 206 -20.27 21.90 -19.85
N GLU A 207 -19.70 21.67 -18.66
CA GLU A 207 -19.40 22.72 -17.67
C GLU A 207 -17.87 22.87 -17.52
N ALA A 208 -17.35 23.97 -18.09
CA ALA A 208 -16.00 24.51 -17.93
C ALA A 208 -14.82 23.77 -18.60
N SER A 209 -14.00 24.60 -19.27
CA SER A 209 -12.75 24.31 -19.96
C SER A 209 -11.87 23.26 -19.27
N ALA A 210 -11.43 22.26 -20.05
CA ALA A 210 -10.50 21.20 -19.66
C ALA A 210 -9.14 21.68 -19.08
N SER A 211 -8.86 22.99 -19.11
CA SER A 211 -7.59 23.60 -18.72
C SER A 211 -7.34 23.68 -17.20
N ASN A 212 -8.35 23.46 -16.34
CA ASN A 212 -8.20 23.60 -14.88
C ASN A 212 -8.19 22.27 -14.10
N ARG A 213 -8.15 21.12 -14.78
CA ARG A 213 -8.23 19.80 -14.13
C ARG A 213 -6.83 19.30 -13.73
N LYS A 214 -6.59 19.12 -12.43
CA LYS A 214 -5.27 18.69 -11.89
C LYS A 214 -5.01 17.17 -11.99
N TRP A 215 -6.06 16.35 -12.05
CA TRP A 215 -5.93 14.90 -12.21
C TRP A 215 -7.01 14.35 -13.16
N LEU A 216 -6.64 13.36 -13.96
CA LEU A 216 -7.54 12.63 -14.88
C LEU A 216 -7.31 11.12 -14.74
N PRO A 217 -8.36 10.30 -14.82
CA PRO A 217 -8.22 8.86 -14.88
C PRO A 217 -7.50 8.45 -16.17
N VAL A 218 -6.46 7.62 -16.04
CA VAL A 218 -5.65 7.11 -17.13
C VAL A 218 -5.66 5.59 -17.09
N GLY A 219 -5.69 4.95 -18.25
CA GLY A 219 -5.64 3.49 -18.36
C GLY A 219 -6.98 2.81 -18.13
N VAL A 220 -8.08 3.51 -18.43
CA VAL A 220 -9.44 2.99 -18.30
C VAL A 220 -9.61 1.70 -19.12
N ALA A 221 -9.14 1.67 -20.38
CA ALA A 221 -9.10 0.45 -21.19
C ALA A 221 -8.39 -0.73 -20.50
N GLN A 222 -7.27 -0.49 -19.82
CA GLN A 222 -6.53 -1.54 -19.11
C GLN A 222 -7.31 -2.04 -17.89
N MET A 223 -8.02 -1.15 -17.20
CA MET A 223 -8.89 -1.50 -16.07
C MET A 223 -10.11 -2.31 -16.53
N GLU A 224 -10.77 -1.91 -17.62
CA GLU A 224 -11.86 -2.68 -18.24
C GLU A 224 -11.38 -4.09 -18.64
N ARG A 225 -10.17 -4.18 -19.21
CA ARG A 225 -9.56 -5.46 -19.56
C ARG A 225 -9.25 -6.31 -18.32
N TRP A 226 -8.75 -5.69 -17.25
CA TRP A 226 -8.54 -6.36 -15.98
C TRP A 226 -9.85 -6.93 -15.41
N VAL A 227 -10.94 -6.16 -15.45
CA VAL A 227 -12.27 -6.65 -15.03
C VAL A 227 -12.72 -7.83 -15.89
N THR A 228 -12.55 -7.74 -17.21
CA THR A 228 -12.91 -8.83 -18.14
C THR A 228 -12.16 -10.13 -17.83
N ILE A 229 -10.87 -10.05 -17.54
CA ILE A 229 -10.03 -11.22 -17.19
C ILE A 229 -10.46 -11.82 -15.85
N ASN A 230 -10.95 -11.00 -14.92
CA ASN A 230 -11.27 -11.40 -13.55
C ASN A 230 -12.80 -11.49 -13.30
N LYS A 231 -13.63 -11.61 -14.35
CA LYS A 231 -15.09 -11.46 -14.25
C LYS A 231 -15.73 -12.38 -13.21
N GLU A 232 -15.21 -13.58 -13.04
CA GLU A 232 -15.76 -14.62 -12.14
C GLU A 232 -15.41 -14.37 -10.67
N LEU A 233 -14.45 -13.48 -10.43
CA LEU A 233 -13.87 -13.20 -9.13
C LEU A 233 -14.22 -11.79 -8.62
N ILE A 234 -15.05 -11.05 -9.37
CA ILE A 234 -15.39 -9.64 -9.14
C ILE A 234 -16.90 -9.53 -8.90
N GLU A 235 -17.28 -8.60 -8.01
CA GLU A 235 -18.69 -8.30 -7.73
C GLU A 235 -19.43 -7.69 -8.93
N ASP A 236 -20.71 -8.04 -9.08
CA ASP A 236 -21.60 -7.55 -10.15
C ASP A 236 -21.63 -6.01 -10.28
N ARG A 237 -21.41 -5.30 -9.18
CA ARG A 237 -21.38 -3.84 -9.14
C ARG A 237 -20.25 -3.26 -9.98
N LEU A 238 -19.07 -3.87 -9.98
CA LEU A 238 -17.95 -3.41 -10.81
C LEU A 238 -18.19 -3.75 -12.30
N LEU A 239 -18.87 -4.87 -12.59
CA LEU A 239 -19.30 -5.19 -13.95
C LEU A 239 -20.27 -4.11 -14.49
N LEU A 240 -21.23 -3.67 -13.67
CA LEU A 240 -22.15 -2.58 -14.02
C LEU A 240 -21.41 -1.26 -14.31
N LEU A 241 -20.39 -0.92 -13.52
CA LEU A 241 -19.57 0.28 -13.78
C LEU A 241 -18.85 0.20 -15.14
N VAL A 242 -18.27 -0.96 -15.48
CA VAL A 242 -17.63 -1.15 -16.79
C VAL A 242 -18.65 -1.00 -17.93
N LEU A 243 -19.85 -1.57 -17.78
CA LEU A 243 -20.92 -1.41 -18.78
C LEU A 243 -21.28 0.07 -18.99
N ARG A 244 -21.51 0.81 -17.90
CA ARG A 244 -21.82 2.26 -17.97
C ARG A 244 -20.70 3.08 -18.60
N VAL A 245 -19.45 2.71 -18.34
CA VAL A 245 -18.29 3.37 -18.98
C VAL A 245 -18.26 3.07 -20.48
N GLY A 246 -18.57 1.83 -20.88
CA GLY A 246 -18.70 1.45 -22.29
C GLY A 246 -19.79 2.22 -23.04
N GLU A 247 -20.93 2.51 -22.38
CA GLU A 247 -22.03 3.33 -22.92
C GLU A 247 -21.65 4.81 -23.17
N LEU A 248 -20.52 5.28 -22.64
CA LEU A 248 -20.03 6.63 -22.93
C LEU A 248 -19.58 6.79 -24.39
N GLY A 249 -19.15 5.70 -25.04
CA GLY A 249 -18.64 5.72 -26.41
C GLY A 249 -17.50 6.72 -26.58
N GLU A 250 -17.56 7.57 -27.61
CA GLU A 250 -16.53 8.58 -27.91
C GLU A 250 -16.35 9.63 -26.80
N ARG A 251 -17.36 9.87 -25.95
CA ARG A 251 -17.27 10.85 -24.86
C ARG A 251 -16.16 10.53 -23.88
N ILE A 252 -15.80 9.26 -23.73
CA ILE A 252 -14.71 8.84 -22.84
C ILE A 252 -13.34 9.34 -23.31
N LYS A 253 -13.13 9.45 -24.63
CA LYS A 253 -11.83 9.85 -25.20
C LYS A 253 -11.49 11.31 -24.91
N ASN A 254 -12.51 12.15 -24.69
CA ASN A 254 -12.33 13.55 -24.31
C ASN A 254 -11.92 13.72 -22.83
N VAL A 255 -12.01 12.66 -22.04
CA VAL A 255 -11.88 12.71 -20.57
C VAL A 255 -10.77 11.80 -20.06
N CYS A 256 -10.46 10.73 -20.79
CA CYS A 256 -9.49 9.70 -20.42
C CYS A 256 -8.62 9.32 -21.63
N ASP A 257 -7.36 8.96 -21.38
CA ASP A 257 -6.54 8.25 -22.35
C ASP A 257 -7.01 6.79 -22.43
N ASN A 258 -7.72 6.46 -23.54
CA ASN A 258 -8.35 5.16 -23.76
C ASN A 258 -7.58 4.26 -24.75
N GLN A 259 -6.25 4.37 -24.80
CA GLN A 259 -5.44 3.52 -25.68
C GLN A 259 -5.43 2.05 -25.18
N VAL A 260 -6.07 1.16 -25.93
CA VAL A 260 -6.17 -0.29 -25.62
C VAL A 260 -4.88 -1.05 -25.95
N LYS A 261 -4.24 -0.72 -27.09
CA LYS A 261 -3.05 -1.42 -27.59
C LYS A 261 -1.79 -0.81 -27.03
N GLU A 262 -0.96 -1.64 -26.40
CA GLU A 262 0.33 -1.24 -25.86
C GLU A 262 1.46 -1.90 -26.65
N SER A 263 2.56 -1.16 -26.82
CA SER A 263 3.78 -1.62 -27.49
C SER A 263 4.98 -1.50 -26.55
N CYS A 264 5.96 -2.36 -26.76
CA CYS A 264 7.19 -2.37 -26.00
C CYS A 264 8.05 -1.17 -26.38
N GLY A 265 8.45 -0.35 -25.40
CA GLY A 265 9.34 0.79 -25.65
C GLY A 265 10.77 0.41 -26.09
N LEU A 266 11.16 -0.87 -26.00
CA LEU A 266 12.50 -1.35 -26.40
C LEU A 266 12.55 -1.92 -27.82
N CYS A 267 11.54 -2.71 -28.21
CA CYS A 267 11.52 -3.40 -29.50
C CYS A 267 10.27 -3.14 -30.34
N SER A 268 9.38 -2.25 -29.89
CA SER A 268 8.11 -1.92 -30.54
C SER A 268 7.11 -3.09 -30.72
N ALA A 269 7.45 -4.29 -30.23
CA ALA A 269 6.56 -5.44 -30.29
C ALA A 269 5.28 -5.23 -29.47
N SER A 270 4.18 -5.86 -29.89
CA SER A 270 2.91 -5.82 -29.18
C SER A 270 3.04 -6.41 -27.77
N VAL A 271 2.38 -5.79 -26.80
CA VAL A 271 2.34 -6.23 -25.40
C VAL A 271 0.90 -6.55 -25.01
N PRO A 272 0.53 -7.82 -24.81
CA PRO A 272 -0.79 -8.18 -24.33
C PRO A 272 -0.98 -7.72 -22.87
N PHE A 273 -2.24 -7.50 -22.50
CA PHE A 273 -2.61 -7.30 -21.10
C PHE A 273 -2.96 -8.65 -20.46
N GLU A 274 -2.02 -9.17 -19.67
CA GLU A 274 -2.15 -10.46 -18.97
C GLU A 274 -2.11 -10.30 -17.44
N SER A 275 -1.29 -9.36 -16.95
CA SER A 275 -1.17 -9.01 -15.52
C SER A 275 -1.25 -7.48 -15.36
N PRO A 276 -1.82 -6.98 -14.25
CA PRO A 276 -1.86 -5.55 -13.95
C PRO A 276 -0.53 -4.97 -13.41
N GLU A 277 0.44 -5.81 -13.01
CA GLU A 277 1.73 -5.38 -12.45
C GLU A 277 2.87 -5.48 -13.45
N THR A 278 2.89 -6.55 -14.24
CA THR A 278 4.00 -6.85 -15.14
C THR A 278 3.48 -7.25 -16.52
N ALA A 279 4.34 -7.13 -17.52
CA ALA A 279 4.03 -7.58 -18.86
C ALA A 279 5.28 -8.12 -19.55
N VAL A 280 5.06 -8.92 -20.59
CA VAL A 280 6.13 -9.45 -21.44
C VAL A 280 5.78 -9.15 -22.89
N CYS A 281 6.72 -8.58 -23.66
CA CYS A 281 6.45 -8.28 -25.07
C CYS A 281 6.50 -9.53 -25.96
N LYS A 282 5.62 -9.60 -26.97
CA LYS A 282 5.59 -10.67 -27.99
C LYS A 282 6.62 -10.42 -29.10
N ALA A 283 7.90 -10.36 -28.74
CA ALA A 283 8.96 -10.18 -29.74
C ALA A 283 8.99 -11.40 -30.68
N THR A 284 8.93 -11.18 -32.00
CA THR A 284 9.00 -12.25 -33.00
C THR A 284 10.42 -12.76 -33.12
N LYS A 285 10.57 -14.10 -33.15
CA LYS A 285 11.85 -14.74 -33.45
C LYS A 285 12.25 -14.37 -34.87
N SER A 286 13.26 -13.51 -35.03
CA SER A 286 13.97 -13.37 -36.30
C SER A 286 14.95 -14.54 -36.45
N ALA A 287 15.09 -15.06 -37.66
CA ALA A 287 15.79 -16.32 -37.95
C ALA A 287 17.26 -16.39 -37.47
N ASN A 288 17.91 -15.26 -37.17
CA ASN A 288 19.36 -15.23 -36.93
C ASN A 288 19.83 -14.63 -35.59
N HIS A 289 18.94 -14.22 -34.68
CA HIS A 289 19.35 -13.80 -33.34
C HIS A 289 18.33 -14.23 -32.28
N SER A 290 18.80 -14.65 -31.11
CA SER A 290 17.96 -15.00 -29.96
C SER A 290 17.24 -13.76 -29.41
N VAL A 291 16.11 -13.39 -30.03
CA VAL A 291 15.30 -12.25 -29.59
C VAL A 291 14.66 -12.60 -28.24
N LYS A 292 15.23 -12.07 -27.16
CA LYS A 292 14.68 -12.21 -25.80
C LYS A 292 13.47 -11.30 -25.66
N SER A 293 12.36 -11.85 -25.16
CA SER A 293 11.22 -11.04 -24.75
C SER A 293 11.61 -10.13 -23.58
N HIS A 294 11.13 -8.89 -23.60
CA HIS A 294 11.40 -7.91 -22.56
C HIS A 294 10.34 -7.98 -21.46
N LYS A 295 10.78 -8.06 -20.20
CA LYS A 295 9.92 -7.90 -19.02
C LYS A 295 9.72 -6.41 -18.75
N LEU A 296 8.47 -5.99 -18.70
CA LEU A 296 8.05 -4.60 -18.52
C LEU A 296 7.23 -4.47 -17.24
N GLN A 297 7.21 -3.25 -16.69
CA GLN A 297 6.45 -2.91 -15.48
C GLN A 297 5.23 -2.09 -15.84
N ARG A 298 4.12 -2.33 -15.13
CA ARG A 298 2.90 -1.55 -15.23
C ARG A 298 2.76 -0.61 -14.06
N CYS A 299 2.12 0.51 -14.32
CA CYS A 299 1.79 1.51 -13.32
C CYS A 299 0.71 0.95 -12.39
N ALA A 300 0.97 0.88 -11.10
CA ALA A 300 0.04 0.43 -10.06
C ALA A 300 -1.22 1.29 -9.96
N VAL A 301 -1.23 2.49 -10.56
CA VAL A 301 -2.38 3.39 -10.58
C VAL A 301 -3.22 3.22 -11.84
N SER A 302 -2.57 3.17 -13.02
CA SER A 302 -3.27 3.17 -14.32
C SER A 302 -3.27 1.82 -15.03
N MET A 303 -2.55 0.82 -14.53
CA MET A 303 -2.27 -0.47 -15.17
C MET A 303 -1.60 -0.41 -16.55
N LYS A 304 -1.36 0.78 -17.11
CA LYS A 304 -0.57 1.00 -18.33
C LYS A 304 0.91 0.68 -18.11
N LEU A 305 1.61 0.30 -19.17
CA LEU A 305 3.06 0.20 -19.18
C LEU A 305 3.70 1.50 -18.71
N CYS A 306 4.66 1.38 -17.79
CA CYS A 306 5.52 2.50 -17.42
C CYS A 306 6.40 2.86 -18.62
N SER A 307 6.51 4.16 -18.92
CA SER A 307 7.45 4.62 -19.94
C SER A 307 8.88 4.34 -19.48
N ILE A 308 9.74 3.99 -20.44
CA ILE A 308 11.18 3.82 -20.21
C ILE A 308 11.87 5.18 -20.08
N THR A 309 11.29 6.21 -20.70
CA THR A 309 11.88 7.56 -20.73
C THR A 309 11.57 8.40 -19.49
N ASN A 310 10.51 8.07 -18.75
CA ASN A 310 10.10 8.81 -17.56
C ASN A 310 10.38 8.00 -16.31
N VAL A 311 11.07 8.60 -15.34
CA VAL A 311 11.35 7.95 -14.04
C VAL A 311 10.04 7.76 -13.28
N PRO A 312 9.54 6.51 -13.12
CA PRO A 312 8.31 6.26 -12.39
C PRO A 312 8.57 6.35 -10.88
N TRP A 313 7.49 6.56 -10.15
CA TRP A 313 7.49 6.40 -8.71
C TRP A 313 7.59 4.92 -8.34
N PHE A 314 8.19 4.63 -7.20
CA PHE A 314 8.44 3.28 -6.70
C PHE A 314 8.05 3.16 -5.23
N CYS A 315 7.35 2.09 -4.89
CA CYS A 315 7.00 1.77 -3.51
C CYS A 315 8.03 0.82 -2.92
N THR A 316 8.76 1.25 -1.89
CA THR A 316 9.73 0.38 -1.21
C THR A 316 9.05 -0.77 -0.46
N CYS A 317 7.77 -0.65 -0.10
CA CYS A 317 7.01 -1.65 0.65
C CYS A 317 6.51 -2.80 -0.22
N CYS A 318 5.72 -2.49 -1.26
CA CYS A 318 5.14 -3.51 -2.13
C CYS A 318 5.88 -3.70 -3.47
N GLN A 319 6.98 -2.96 -3.68
CA GLN A 319 7.85 -3.08 -4.86
C GLN A 319 7.14 -2.77 -6.19
N ARG A 320 6.05 -2.01 -6.14
CA ARG A 320 5.27 -1.60 -7.32
C ARG A 320 5.73 -0.24 -7.85
N TRP A 321 5.59 -0.08 -9.16
CA TRP A 321 5.88 1.16 -9.89
C TRP A 321 4.61 1.96 -10.14
N ALA A 322 4.70 3.29 -10.19
CA ALA A 322 3.59 4.15 -10.54
C ALA A 322 4.07 5.32 -11.41
N ALA A 323 3.62 5.39 -12.67
CA ALA A 323 3.89 6.52 -13.55
C ALA A 323 3.00 7.73 -13.25
N ARG A 324 1.88 7.52 -12.54
CA ARG A 324 0.91 8.54 -12.13
C ARG A 324 0.66 8.43 -10.62
N LEU A 325 0.22 9.52 -10.02
CA LEU A 325 -0.15 9.59 -8.61
C LEU A 325 -1.66 9.55 -8.45
N MET A 326 -2.14 8.99 -7.35
CA MET A 326 -3.56 9.01 -7.00
C MET A 326 -3.94 10.34 -6.33
N PRO A 327 -5.17 10.84 -6.57
CA PRO A 327 -5.70 11.99 -5.85
C PRO A 327 -5.88 11.66 -4.37
N ASN A 328 -5.76 12.67 -3.50
CA ASN A 328 -5.88 12.48 -2.05
C ASN A 328 -7.21 11.84 -1.63
N ALA A 329 -8.30 12.12 -2.37
CA ALA A 329 -9.63 11.56 -2.09
C ALA A 329 -9.65 10.03 -2.06
N PHE A 330 -8.82 9.36 -2.87
CA PHE A 330 -8.71 7.90 -2.83
C PHE A 330 -8.25 7.40 -1.46
N PHE A 331 -7.38 8.14 -0.78
CA PHE A 331 -6.84 7.75 0.52
C PHE A 331 -7.76 8.16 1.68
N THR A 332 -8.48 9.28 1.54
CA THR A 332 -9.17 9.90 2.69
C THR A 332 -10.69 9.97 2.61
N LYS A 333 -11.28 9.98 1.41
CA LYS A 333 -12.72 10.22 1.23
C LYS A 333 -13.44 9.07 0.56
N TYR A 334 -12.71 8.12 0.00
CA TYR A 334 -13.31 6.99 -0.70
C TYR A 334 -13.93 6.01 0.29
N ASN A 335 -15.26 6.00 0.33
CA ASN A 335 -16.03 5.01 1.07
C ASN A 335 -16.64 4.00 0.08
N PRO A 336 -16.18 2.73 0.08
CA PRO A 336 -16.74 1.69 -0.79
C PRO A 336 -18.17 1.29 -0.42
N SER A 337 -18.63 1.56 0.81
CA SER A 337 -19.97 1.14 1.28
C SER A 337 -21.11 2.05 0.82
N VAL A 338 -20.82 3.28 0.39
CA VAL A 338 -21.81 4.28 -0.05
C VAL A 338 -21.93 4.22 -1.58
N ASP A 339 -22.53 3.15 -2.08
CA ASP A 339 -22.86 2.91 -3.50
C ASP A 339 -21.78 3.22 -4.57
N PHE A 340 -21.21 2.12 -5.09
CA PHE A 340 -20.38 2.04 -6.28
C PHE A 340 -21.03 2.76 -7.49
N GLY A 341 -20.69 4.04 -7.68
CA GLY A 341 -21.07 4.81 -8.87
C GLY A 341 -21.67 6.19 -8.61
N TYR A 342 -21.93 6.57 -7.35
CA TYR A 342 -22.43 7.91 -7.01
C TYR A 342 -21.53 8.72 -6.07
N VAL A 343 -20.50 8.10 -5.48
CA VAL A 343 -19.61 8.75 -4.48
C VAL A 343 -18.91 10.01 -4.99
N ILE A 344 -18.64 10.09 -6.29
CA ILE A 344 -17.92 11.24 -6.84
C ILE A 344 -18.93 12.32 -7.18
N GLU A 345 -19.18 13.18 -6.21
CA GLU A 345 -20.12 14.31 -6.35
C GLU A 345 -19.40 15.63 -6.64
N SER A 346 -18.07 15.67 -6.48
CA SER A 346 -17.29 16.91 -6.55
C SER A 346 -15.96 16.77 -7.28
N PHE A 347 -15.66 17.76 -8.12
CA PHE A 347 -14.35 17.91 -8.75
C PHE A 347 -13.19 18.08 -7.75
N THR A 348 -13.47 18.59 -6.55
CA THR A 348 -12.46 18.77 -5.49
C THR A 348 -11.84 17.45 -5.03
N LEU A 349 -12.48 16.32 -5.34
CA LEU A 349 -11.94 14.99 -5.08
C LEU A 349 -10.70 14.67 -5.92
N PHE A 350 -10.53 15.37 -7.05
CA PHE A 350 -9.38 15.21 -7.95
C PHE A 350 -8.27 16.22 -7.69
N ASP A 351 -8.47 17.13 -6.74
CA ASP A 351 -7.48 18.12 -6.37
C ASP A 351 -6.37 17.47 -5.54
N HIS A 352 -5.12 17.80 -5.89
CA HIS A 352 -3.91 17.42 -5.19
C HIS A 352 -3.64 15.90 -5.14
N SER A 353 -2.86 15.43 -6.10
CA SER A 353 -2.30 14.08 -6.04
C SER A 353 -1.20 13.97 -4.99
N LYS A 354 -1.17 12.86 -4.25
CA LYS A 354 -0.12 12.58 -3.28
C LYS A 354 0.81 11.45 -3.76
N PRO A 355 2.12 11.51 -3.47
CA PRO A 355 3.04 10.44 -3.79
C PRO A 355 2.89 9.29 -2.80
N LEU A 356 1.70 8.69 -2.69
CA LEU A 356 1.43 7.54 -1.82
C LEU A 356 1.08 6.32 -2.68
N CYS A 357 1.49 5.14 -2.23
CA CYS A 357 1.17 3.89 -2.92
C CYS A 357 -0.31 3.54 -2.72
N PRO A 358 -1.08 3.26 -3.78
CA PRO A 358 -2.49 2.90 -3.64
C PRO A 358 -2.71 1.57 -2.91
N PHE A 359 -1.72 0.69 -2.81
CA PHE A 359 -1.86 -0.63 -2.18
C PHE A 359 -1.46 -0.68 -0.71
N CYS A 360 -0.57 0.21 -0.26
CA CYS A 360 -0.06 0.15 1.11
C CYS A 360 0.10 1.52 1.76
N GLY A 361 -0.35 2.61 1.14
CA GLY A 361 -0.33 3.95 1.73
C GLY A 361 1.06 4.58 1.96
N ILE A 362 2.16 3.82 1.84
CA ILE A 362 3.53 4.31 2.01
C ILE A 362 3.90 5.32 0.93
N GLN A 363 4.67 6.34 1.32
CA GLN A 363 5.18 7.35 0.41
C GLN A 363 6.06 6.72 -0.68
N LEU A 364 5.71 6.96 -1.93
CA LEU A 364 6.47 6.56 -3.10
C LEU A 364 7.75 7.39 -3.22
N GLN A 365 8.80 6.75 -3.72
CA GLN A 365 10.10 7.36 -3.98
C GLN A 365 10.35 7.43 -5.49
N ARG A 366 11.05 8.44 -5.98
CA ARG A 366 11.55 8.44 -7.36
C ARG A 366 12.87 7.68 -7.36
N HIS A 367 12.91 6.52 -7.99
CA HIS A 367 14.17 5.81 -8.19
C HIS A 367 14.88 6.42 -9.40
N ALA A 368 15.58 7.54 -9.21
CA ALA A 368 16.55 7.98 -10.22
C ALA A 368 17.70 6.95 -10.23
N PRO A 369 18.10 6.41 -11.38
CA PRO A 369 19.37 5.71 -11.48
C PRO A 369 20.50 6.64 -10.99
N ASN A 370 21.43 6.12 -10.19
CA ASN A 370 22.52 6.92 -9.62
C ASN A 370 23.35 7.69 -10.68
N PHE A 371 23.34 7.26 -11.95
CA PHE A 371 24.03 7.94 -13.05
C PHE A 371 23.28 9.17 -13.61
N LEU A 372 21.97 9.32 -13.36
CA LEU A 372 21.21 10.55 -13.67
C LEU A 372 21.33 11.57 -12.54
N LEU A 373 21.83 11.17 -11.37
CA LEU A 373 22.33 12.06 -10.33
C LEU A 373 23.77 12.46 -10.68
N ALA A 374 23.98 13.00 -11.88
CA ALA A 374 25.23 13.67 -12.19
C ALA A 374 25.36 14.85 -11.22
N VAL A 375 26.44 14.85 -10.44
CA VAL A 375 26.86 15.98 -9.61
C VAL A 375 27.31 17.07 -10.58
N ASN A 376 26.38 17.79 -11.17
CA ASN A 376 26.68 19.07 -11.80
C ASN A 376 25.61 20.08 -11.37
N PRO A 377 25.96 20.97 -10.42
CA PRO A 377 25.11 22.11 -10.11
C PRO A 377 25.15 23.05 -11.32
N VAL A 378 23.98 23.45 -11.80
CA VAL A 378 23.85 24.74 -12.50
C VAL A 378 23.37 25.75 -11.49
#